data_AF-A0A8T2SVF7-F1
#
_entry.id   AF-A0A8T2SVF7-F1
#
_cell.length_a   1.000
_cell.length_b   1.000
_cell.length_c   1.000
_cell.angle_alpha   90.00
_cell.angle_beta   90.00
_cell.angle_gamma   90.00
#
_symmetry.space_group_name_H-M   'P 1'
#
loop_
_entity.id
_entity.type
_entity.pdbx_description
1 polymer ?
#
loop_
_entity_poly.entity_id
_entity_poly.type
_entity_poly.pdbx_seq_one_letter_code
_entity_poly.pdbx_strand_id
1 'polypeptide(L)' 'MRIRPKRALLVGMTHEFDHARDNFYLQQWSLREGIDVQLAYDGQRVVVDL' A
#
# COMPACT_ATOMS: atom_id res chain seq x y z
N MET A 1 -14.45 9.71 12.32
CA MET A 1 -14.41 8.22 12.34
C MET A 1 -13.15 7.79 11.61
N ARG A 2 -12.20 7.13 12.27
CA ARG A 2 -10.94 6.69 11.63
C ARG A 2 -11.07 5.23 11.23
N ILE A 3 -10.99 4.95 9.95
CA ILE A 3 -11.10 3.60 9.40
C ILE A 3 -9.82 2.83 9.77
N ARG A 4 -9.94 1.58 10.23
CA ARG A 4 -8.81 0.72 10.63
C ARG A 4 -8.78 -0.56 9.78
N PRO A 5 -8.41 -0.45 8.50
CA PRO A 5 -8.35 -1.62 7.63
C PRO A 5 -7.20 -2.55 8.03
N LYS A 6 -7.32 -3.85 7.75
CA LYS A 6 -6.21 -4.82 7.90
C LYS A 6 -5.06 -4.53 6.92
N ARG A 7 -5.40 -4.05 5.71
CA ARG A 7 -4.48 -3.66 4.65
C ARG A 7 -5.07 -2.48 3.86
N ALA A 8 -4.26 -1.51 3.45
CA ALA A 8 -4.65 -0.43 2.56
C ALA A 8 -3.83 -0.44 1.27
N LEU A 9 -4.50 -0.31 0.13
CA LEU A 9 -3.88 -0.15 -1.18
C LEU A 9 -4.08 1.29 -1.65
N LEU A 10 -3.00 1.99 -1.93
CA LEU A 10 -3.03 3.37 -2.41
C LEU A 10 -3.03 3.37 -3.95
N VAL A 11 -4.04 4.00 -4.55
CA VAL A 11 -4.25 4.11 -6.00
C VAL A 11 -4.19 5.57 -6.43
N GLY A 12 -4.09 5.84 -7.74
CA GLY A 12 -4.16 7.19 -8.27
C GLY A 12 -2.88 8.03 -8.08
N MET A 13 -1.75 7.35 -7.83
CA MET A 13 -0.45 7.99 -7.87
C MET A 13 -0.10 8.41 -9.30
N THR A 14 0.48 9.60 -9.48
CA THR A 14 1.00 10.04 -10.79
C THR A 14 2.18 9.17 -11.22
N HIS A 15 2.54 9.20 -12.50
CA HIS A 15 3.72 8.50 -13.05
C HIS A 15 5.07 8.90 -12.43
N GLU A 16 5.05 9.86 -11.49
CA GLU A 16 6.21 10.34 -10.73
C GLU A 16 6.59 9.38 -9.60
N PHE A 17 5.69 8.48 -9.22
CA PHE A 17 5.96 7.46 -8.20
C PHE A 17 6.57 6.22 -8.84
N ASP A 18 7.77 5.86 -8.38
CA ASP A 18 8.39 4.59 -8.70
C ASP A 18 7.80 3.56 -7.74
N HIS A 19 6.92 2.70 -8.25
CA HIS A 19 6.23 1.69 -7.45
C HIS A 19 7.17 0.83 -6.60
N ALA A 20 8.40 0.56 -7.04
CA ALA A 20 9.34 -0.24 -6.27
C ALA A 20 9.94 0.58 -5.11
N ARG A 21 10.38 1.81 -5.41
CA ARG A 21 10.98 2.69 -4.40
C ARG A 21 9.96 3.14 -3.35
N ASP A 22 8.77 3.52 -3.79
CA ASP A 22 7.74 4.05 -2.91
C ASP A 22 7.10 2.97 -2.05
N ASN A 23 6.95 1.74 -2.58
CA ASN A 23 6.54 0.60 -1.75
C ASN A 23 7.56 0.27 -0.66
N PHE A 24 8.86 0.45 -0.91
CA PHE A 24 9.87 0.25 0.13
C PHE A 24 9.68 1.24 1.28
N TYR A 25 9.46 2.53 0.99
CA TYR A 25 9.19 3.53 2.01
C TYR A 25 7.88 3.27 2.75
N LEU A 26 6.82 2.88 2.03
CA LEU A 26 5.54 2.51 2.63
C LEU A 26 5.65 1.29 3.53
N GLN A 27 6.49 0.31 3.21
CA GLN A 27 6.72 -0.85 4.06
C GLN A 27 7.40 -0.45 5.39
N GLN A 28 8.35 0.47 5.35
CA GLN A 28 8.97 1.01 6.58
C GLN A 28 7.97 1.79 7.43
N TRP A 29 7.08 2.56 6.80
CA TRP A 29 6.00 3.26 7.48
C TRP A 29 4.96 2.30 8.05
N SER A 30 4.61 1.25 7.30
CA SER A 30 3.67 0.19 7.66
C SER A 30 4.10 -0.53 8.94
N LEU A 31 5.39 -0.84 9.07
CA LEU A 31 5.95 -1.44 10.28
C LEU A 31 5.81 -0.54 11.53
N ARG A 32 5.85 0.78 11.36
CA ARG A 32 5.71 1.74 12.47
C ARG A 32 4.26 1.93 12.89
N GLU A 33 3.34 1.96 11.93
CA GLU A 33 1.92 2.24 12.17
C GLU A 33 1.08 0.97 12.40
N GLY A 34 1.64 -0.20 12.11
CA GLY A 34 0.98 -1.50 12.30
C GLY A 34 -0.14 -1.78 11.30
N ILE A 35 -0.14 -1.09 10.15
CA ILE A 35 -1.12 -1.30 9.07
C ILE A 35 -0.35 -1.63 7.80
N ASP A 36 -0.68 -2.75 7.16
CA ASP A 36 -0.09 -3.17 5.88
C ASP A 36 -0.50 -2.18 4.77
N VAL A 37 0.48 -1.48 4.18
CA VAL A 37 0.23 -0.45 3.16
C VAL A 37 1.18 -0.60 1.99
N GLN A 38 0.62 -0.53 0.78
CA GLN A 38 1.37 -0.52 -0.48
C GLN A 38 0.64 0.30 -1.55
N LEU A 39 1.37 0.73 -2.56
CA LEU A 39 0.86 1.22 -3.83
C LEU A 39 0.29 0.07 -4.65
N ALA A 40 -0.86 0.32 -5.26
CA ALA A 40 -1.40 -0.54 -6.29
C ALA A 40 -0.68 -0.33 -7.63
N TYR A 41 -0.68 -1.36 -8.46
CA TYR A 41 -0.19 -1.30 -9.84
C TYR A 41 -1.10 -2.10 -10.77
N ASP A 42 -1.06 -1.79 -12.06
CA ASP A 42 -1.91 -2.44 -13.05
C ASP A 42 -1.62 -3.94 -13.14
N GLY A 43 -2.67 -4.75 -13.09
CA GLY A 43 -2.56 -6.21 -13.09
C GLY A 43 -2.13 -6.82 -11.76
N GLN A 44 -2.01 -6.04 -10.68
CA GLN A 44 -1.71 -6.55 -9.35
C GLN A 44 -2.77 -7.56 -8.89
N ARG A 45 -2.32 -8.75 -8.50
CA ARG A 45 -3.16 -9.78 -7.87
C ARG A 45 -2.91 -9.79 -6.38
N VAL A 46 -3.97 -9.55 -5.60
CA VAL A 46 -3.90 -9.56 -4.13
C VAL A 46 -4.69 -10.76 -3.63
N VAL A 47 -4.02 -11.63 -2.86
CA VAL A 47 -4.71 -12.70 -2.13
C VAL A 47 -5.42 -12.04 -0.95
N VAL A 48 -6.74 -12.20 -0.91
CA VAL A 48 -7.59 -11.74 0.19
C VAL A 48 -8.03 -12.96 0.99
N ASP A 49 -7.63 -12.99 2.25
CA ASP A 49 -8.19 -13.90 3.23
C ASP A 49 -9.36 -13.16 3.91
N LEU A 50 -10.59 -13.60 3.62
CA LEU A 50 -11.83 -12.93 4.05
C LEU A 50 -12.20 -13.32 5.48
#